data_AF-B2AM80-F1
#
_entry.id   AF-B2AM80-F1
#
_cell.length_a   1.000
_cell.length_b   1.000
_cell.length_c   1.000
_cell.angle_alpha   90.00
_cell.angle_beta   90.00
_cell.angle_gamma   90.00
#
_symmetry.space_group_name_H-M   'P 1'
#
loop_
_entity.id
_entity.type
_entity.pdbx_description
1 polymer ?
#
loop_
_entity_poly.entity_id
_entity_poly.type
_entity_poly.pdbx_seq_one_letter_code
_entity_poly.pdbx_strand_id
1 'polypeptide(L)'
;MPQDMPPVGGYGAVQYKRNLPAHGLFRPRNLILASAGLMVYGWYQLVVGVREMNEMAREKMWARIHLIPMLQAECDRDLVRRHLADQAREKELLGENFKVYNSDRYVRPTFAAVPQHVTK
;
A
#
# COMPACT_ATOMS: atom_id res chain seq x y z
N MET A 1 -64.27 22.49 55.49
CA MET A 1 -63.07 22.70 54.64
C MET A 1 -63.53 22.55 53.19
N PRO A 2 -63.20 23.47 52.28
CA PRO A 2 -63.57 23.33 50.87
C PRO A 2 -62.87 22.09 50.29
N GLN A 3 -63.66 21.20 49.70
CA GLN A 3 -63.22 19.95 49.11
C GLN A 3 -62.69 20.24 47.70
N ASP A 4 -61.52 19.72 47.36
CA ASP A 4 -60.94 19.92 46.03
C ASP A 4 -61.71 19.09 45.00
N MET A 5 -62.22 19.74 43.96
CA MET A 5 -63.14 19.14 42.98
C MET A 5 -62.53 19.22 41.58
N PRO A 6 -62.74 18.21 40.72
CA PRO A 6 -62.33 18.33 39.33
C PRO A 6 -63.04 19.50 38.64
N PRO A 7 -62.44 20.09 37.60
CA PRO A 7 -63.05 21.18 36.85
C PRO A 7 -64.40 20.73 36.26
N VAL A 8 -65.36 21.66 36.14
CA VAL A 8 -66.75 21.37 35.69
C VAL A 8 -66.81 20.72 34.30
N GLY A 9 -65.77 20.89 33.47
CA GLY A 9 -65.62 20.24 32.15
C GLY A 9 -64.76 18.97 32.13
N GLY A 10 -64.29 18.48 33.29
CA GLY A 10 -63.40 17.34 33.40
C GLY A 10 -61.95 17.61 32.95
N TYR A 11 -61.07 16.63 33.12
CA TYR A 11 -59.69 16.69 32.62
C TYR A 11 -59.63 16.26 31.15
N GLY A 12 -58.70 16.85 30.40
CA GLY A 12 -58.41 16.43 29.02
C GLY A 12 -57.98 14.96 28.96
N ALA A 13 -58.28 14.30 27.84
CA ALA A 13 -57.91 12.90 27.66
C ALA A 13 -56.39 12.74 27.66
N VAL A 14 -55.87 12.03 28.67
CA VAL A 14 -54.45 11.72 28.78
C VAL A 14 -54.14 10.49 27.93
N GLN A 15 -53.17 10.61 27.02
CA GLN A 15 -52.72 9.48 26.23
C GLN A 15 -51.88 8.54 27.09
N TYR A 16 -52.52 7.49 27.62
CA TYR A 16 -51.85 6.46 28.42
C TYR A 16 -51.19 5.35 27.57
N LYS A 17 -51.43 5.34 26.25
CA LYS A 17 -50.90 4.34 25.32
C LYS A 17 -49.55 4.78 24.75
N ARG A 18 -48.67 3.80 24.51
CA ARG A 18 -47.37 4.00 23.86
C ARG A 18 -47.56 4.54 22.44
N ASN A 19 -46.99 5.71 22.14
CA ASN A 19 -46.97 6.29 20.80
C ASN A 19 -45.58 6.14 20.17
N LEU A 20 -45.26 4.95 19.65
CA LEU A 20 -44.01 4.70 18.93
C LEU A 20 -44.31 4.51 17.43
N PRO A 21 -44.19 5.56 16.60
CA PRO A 21 -44.38 5.43 15.16
C PRO A 21 -43.24 4.63 14.53
N ALA A 22 -43.57 3.55 13.83
CA ALA A 22 -42.61 2.82 13.02
C ALA A 22 -42.31 3.59 11.73
N HIS A 23 -41.27 4.42 11.74
CA HIS A 23 -40.84 5.19 10.57
C HIS A 23 -40.43 4.24 9.42
N GLY A 24 -41.17 4.29 8.31
CA GLY A 24 -41.09 3.31 7.22
C GLY A 24 -39.76 3.25 6.45
N LEU A 25 -38.91 4.27 6.56
CA LEU A 25 -37.61 4.32 5.87
C LEU A 25 -36.62 3.30 6.43
N PHE A 26 -36.67 3.02 7.73
CA PHE A 26 -35.78 2.07 8.42
C PHE A 26 -36.27 0.62 8.37
N ARG A 27 -37.16 0.30 7.43
CA ARG A 27 -37.52 -1.09 7.17
C ARG A 27 -36.33 -1.84 6.56
N PRO A 28 -36.07 -3.10 6.97
CA PRO A 28 -34.87 -3.83 6.58
C PRO A 28 -34.70 -3.94 5.05
N ARG A 29 -35.80 -4.10 4.31
CA ARG A 29 -35.78 -4.13 2.84
C ARG A 29 -35.20 -2.86 2.22
N ASN A 30 -35.60 -1.68 2.71
CA ASN A 30 -35.16 -0.41 2.14
C ASN A 30 -33.69 -0.16 2.45
N LEU A 31 -33.24 -0.54 3.65
CA LEU A 31 -31.84 -0.45 4.06
C LEU A 31 -30.94 -1.35 3.21
N ILE A 32 -31.39 -2.58 2.91
CA ILE A 32 -30.65 -3.52 2.06
C ILE A 32 -30.56 -2.99 0.62
N LEU A 33 -31.64 -2.42 0.08
CA LEU A 33 -31.62 -1.84 -1.26
C LEU A 33 -30.70 -0.62 -1.33
N ALA A 34 -30.74 0.25 -0.33
CA ALA A 34 -29.87 1.42 -0.26
C ALA A 34 -28.39 1.03 -0.12
N SER A 35 -28.08 0.06 0.75
CA SER A 35 -26.71 -0.42 0.92
C SER A 35 -26.19 -1.13 -0.33
N ALA A 36 -27.03 -1.95 -0.98
CA ALA A 36 -26.66 -2.58 -2.25
C ALA A 36 -26.39 -1.54 -3.34
N GLY A 37 -27.22 -0.50 -3.45
CA GLY A 37 -27.00 0.60 -4.39
C GLY A 37 -25.68 1.34 -4.15
N LEU A 38 -25.38 1.66 -2.89
CA LEU A 38 -24.11 2.28 -2.50
C LEU A 38 -22.90 1.38 -2.83
N MET A 39 -23.02 0.08 -2.55
CA MET A 39 -21.95 -0.88 -2.85
C MET A 39 -21.70 -0.98 -4.36
N VAL A 40 -22.74 -1.12 -5.18
CA VAL A 40 -22.61 -1.19 -6.64
C VAL A 40 -21.94 0.08 -7.19
N TYR A 41 -22.32 1.25 -6.70
CA TYR A 41 -21.69 2.50 -7.08
C TYR A 41 -20.22 2.58 -6.63
N GLY A 42 -19.92 2.15 -5.41
CA GLY A 42 -18.56 2.09 -4.89
C GLY A 42 -17.66 1.17 -5.72
N TRP A 43 -18.16 -0.01 -6.10
CA TRP A 43 -17.46 -0.95 -6.98
C TRP A 43 -17.20 -0.38 -8.37
N TYR A 44 -18.16 0.36 -8.94
CA TYR A 44 -17.97 1.03 -10.23
C TYR A 44 -16.81 2.03 -10.17
N GLN A 45 -16.78 2.90 -9.15
CA GLN A 45 -15.71 3.89 -8.98
C GLN A 45 -14.34 3.23 -8.73
N LEU A 46 -14.31 2.15 -7.94
CA LEU A 46 -13.09 1.38 -7.70
C LEU A 46 -12.51 0.81 -9.00
N VAL A 47 -13.36 0.22 -9.85
CA VAL A 47 -12.89 -0.38 -11.13
C VAL A 47 -12.28 0.68 -12.04
N VAL A 48 -12.83 1.89 -12.08
CA VAL A 48 -12.23 3.01 -12.82
C VAL A 48 -10.85 3.37 -12.25
N GLY A 49 -10.74 3.55 -10.93
CA GLY A 49 -9.46 3.85 -10.28
C GLY A 49 -8.40 2.76 -10.47
N VAL A 50 -8.79 1.48 -10.45
CA VAL A 50 -7.86 0.35 -10.69
C VAL A 50 -7.32 0.38 -12.12
N ARG A 51 -8.14 0.77 -13.11
CA ARG A 51 -7.67 0.92 -14.49
C ARG A 51 -6.63 2.03 -14.60
N GLU A 52 -6.88 3.18 -13.97
CA GLU A 52 -5.92 4.29 -13.93
C GLU A 52 -4.60 3.88 -13.24
N MET A 53 -4.68 3.17 -12.11
CA MET A 53 -3.50 2.65 -11.42
C MET A 53 -2.67 1.69 -12.29
N ASN A 54 -3.33 0.86 -13.11
CA ASN A 54 -2.65 -0.04 -14.03
C ASN A 54 -1.93 0.72 -15.15
N GLU A 55 -2.53 1.80 -15.65
CA GLU A 55 -1.89 2.66 -16.66
C GLU A 55 -0.67 3.39 -16.06
N MET A 56 -0.79 3.95 -14.84
CA MET A 56 0.36 4.54 -14.14
C MET A 56 1.48 3.52 -13.86
N ALA A 57 1.12 2.29 -13.47
CA ALA A 57 2.09 1.22 -13.26
C ALA A 57 2.79 0.81 -14.57
N ARG A 58 2.05 0.80 -15.68
CA ARG A 58 2.59 0.58 -17.02
C ARG A 58 3.58 1.69 -17.39
N GLU A 59 3.21 2.95 -17.23
CA GLU A 59 4.09 4.10 -17.47
C GLU A 59 5.38 4.00 -16.64
N LYS A 60 5.25 3.74 -15.33
CA LYS A 60 6.40 3.54 -14.43
C LYS A 60 7.31 2.39 -14.89
N MET A 61 6.73 1.28 -15.36
CA MET A 61 7.50 0.15 -15.87
C MET A 61 8.25 0.53 -17.15
N TRP A 62 7.59 1.22 -18.09
CA TRP A 62 8.25 1.70 -19.30
C TRP A 62 9.37 2.68 -18.99
N ALA A 63 9.16 3.64 -18.08
CA ALA A 63 10.21 4.54 -17.64
C ALA A 63 11.43 3.77 -17.10
N ARG A 64 11.19 2.71 -16.32
CA ARG A 64 12.28 1.83 -15.84
C ARG A 64 12.98 1.10 -16.99
N ILE A 65 12.25 0.48 -17.91
CA ILE A 65 12.85 -0.27 -19.03
C ILE A 65 13.81 0.61 -19.84
N HIS A 66 13.47 1.88 -20.05
CA HIS A 66 14.33 2.81 -20.78
C HIS A 66 15.56 3.26 -19.98
N LEU A 67 15.48 3.33 -18.65
CA LEU A 67 16.58 3.75 -17.79
C LEU A 67 17.51 2.59 -17.36
N ILE A 68 16.99 1.37 -17.30
CA ILE A 68 17.72 0.17 -16.86
C ILE A 68 19.05 -0.01 -17.60
N PRO A 69 19.14 0.11 -18.95
CA PRO A 69 20.41 -0.08 -19.65
C PRO A 69 21.49 0.91 -19.20
N MET A 70 21.13 2.17 -18.96
CA MET A 70 22.07 3.20 -18.49
C MET A 70 22.55 2.88 -17.08
N LEU A 71 21.63 2.61 -16.15
CA LEU A 71 21.95 2.28 -14.76
C LEU A 71 22.77 0.99 -14.65
N GLN A 72 22.41 -0.03 -15.43
CA GLN A 72 23.14 -1.29 -15.49
C GLN A 72 24.57 -1.09 -16.01
N ALA A 73 24.76 -0.23 -17.02
CA ALA A 73 26.10 0.09 -17.53
C ALA A 73 26.95 0.83 -16.49
N GLU A 74 26.36 1.72 -15.70
CA GLU A 74 27.06 2.37 -14.58
C GLU A 74 27.44 1.37 -13.49
N CYS A 75 26.51 0.50 -13.10
CA CYS A 75 26.77 -0.56 -12.12
C CYS A 75 27.86 -1.52 -12.59
N ASP A 76 27.81 -1.99 -13.84
CA ASP A 76 28.80 -2.93 -14.36
C ASP A 76 30.19 -2.29 -14.47
N ARG A 77 30.31 -0.98 -14.78
CA ARG A 77 31.59 -0.25 -14.74
C ARG A 77 32.18 -0.19 -13.33
N ASP A 78 31.38 0.15 -12.32
CA ASP A 78 31.88 0.23 -10.94
C ASP A 78 32.23 -1.16 -10.38
N LEU A 79 31.46 -2.19 -10.75
CA LEU A 79 31.77 -3.57 -10.37
C LEU A 79 33.11 -4.04 -10.94
N VAL A 80 33.37 -3.79 -12.22
CA VAL A 80 34.67 -4.12 -12.84
C VAL A 80 35.79 -3.36 -12.14
N ARG A 81 35.60 -2.07 -11.86
CA ARG A 81 36.59 -1.25 -11.15
C ARG A 81 36.94 -1.84 -9.77
N ARG A 82 35.93 -2.22 -8.99
CA ARG A 82 36.13 -2.82 -7.66
C ARG A 82 36.81 -4.20 -7.78
N HIS A 83 36.37 -5.02 -8.72
CA HIS A 83 36.93 -6.35 -8.93
C HIS A 83 38.42 -6.31 -9.28
N LEU A 84 38.83 -5.42 -10.20
CA LEU A 84 40.23 -5.25 -10.55
C LEU A 84 41.07 -4.70 -9.40
N ALA A 85 40.51 -3.78 -8.60
CA ALA A 85 41.18 -3.25 -7.41
C ALA A 85 41.37 -4.32 -6.31
N ASP A 86 40.38 -5.18 -6.12
CA ASP A 86 40.49 -6.29 -5.16
C ASP A 86 41.49 -7.35 -5.64
N GLN A 87 41.51 -7.69 -6.94
CA GLN A 87 42.53 -8.57 -7.52
C GLN A 87 43.95 -7.99 -7.39
N ALA A 88 44.14 -6.68 -7.57
CA ALA A 88 45.43 -6.05 -7.36
C ALA A 88 45.88 -6.16 -5.89
N ARG A 89 44.95 -5.92 -4.95
CA ARG A 89 45.22 -6.03 -3.51
C ARG A 89 45.51 -7.46 -3.07
N GLU A 90 44.75 -8.44 -3.57
CA GLU A 90 45.00 -9.85 -3.30
C GLU A 90 46.38 -10.27 -3.79
N LYS A 91 46.76 -9.86 -5.01
CA LYS A 91 48.10 -10.12 -5.56
C LYS A 91 49.22 -9.48 -4.73
N GLU A 92 49.04 -8.27 -4.22
CA GLU A 92 50.02 -7.61 -3.36
C GLU A 92 50.21 -8.32 -2.01
N LEU A 93 49.11 -8.82 -1.41
CA LEU A 93 49.13 -9.44 -0.08
C LEU A 93 49.52 -10.92 -0.11
N LEU A 94 49.07 -11.66 -1.13
CA LEU A 94 49.20 -13.11 -1.24
C LEU A 94 50.17 -13.55 -2.34
N GLY A 95 50.69 -12.61 -3.15
CA GLY A 95 51.60 -12.87 -4.26
C GLY A 95 50.92 -13.28 -5.57
N GLU A 96 49.81 -14.03 -5.49
CA GLU A 96 49.05 -14.53 -6.65
C GLU A 96 47.54 -14.44 -6.44
N ASN A 97 46.79 -14.46 -7.55
CA ASN A 97 45.32 -14.48 -7.53
C ASN A 97 44.81 -15.92 -7.54
N PHE A 98 44.03 -16.31 -6.55
CA PHE A 98 43.48 -17.67 -6.43
C PHE A 98 42.15 -17.81 -7.16
N LYS A 99 42.05 -18.82 -8.04
CA LYS A 99 40.78 -19.17 -8.70
C LYS A 99 39.96 -20.06 -7.77
N VAL A 100 38.82 -19.56 -7.29
CA VAL A 100 37.89 -20.32 -6.43
C VAL A 100 37.01 -21.29 -7.24
N TYR A 101 36.61 -20.88 -8.44
CA TYR A 101 35.71 -21.66 -9.30
C TYR A 101 36.48 -22.35 -10.43
N ASN A 102 36.13 -23.59 -10.76
CA ASN A 102 36.78 -24.31 -11.87
C ASN A 102 36.31 -23.86 -13.26
N SER A 103 35.26 -23.05 -13.36
CA SER A 103 34.75 -22.53 -14.64
C SER A 103 35.40 -21.20 -15.04
N ASP A 104 35.38 -20.87 -16.33
CA ASP A 104 35.89 -19.60 -16.86
C ASP A 104 34.81 -18.50 -16.93
N ARG A 105 33.64 -18.75 -16.33
CA ARG A 105 32.55 -17.77 -16.29
C ARG A 105 32.83 -16.73 -15.22
N TYR A 106 32.58 -15.46 -15.54
CA TYR A 106 32.60 -14.39 -14.55
C TYR A 106 31.51 -14.62 -13.49
N VAL A 107 31.92 -14.65 -12.23
CA VAL A 107 31.04 -14.71 -11.06
C VAL A 107 31.17 -13.39 -10.31
N ARG A 108 30.04 -12.75 -10.05
CA ARG A 108 30.02 -11.51 -9.27
C ARG A 108 30.47 -11.83 -7.82
N PRO A 109 31.41 -11.07 -7.24
CA PRO A 109 31.84 -11.30 -5.87
C PRO A 109 30.70 -11.00 -4.89
N THR A 110 30.46 -11.93 -3.95
CA THR A 110 29.36 -11.82 -2.96
C THR A 110 29.61 -10.72 -1.93
N PHE A 111 30.88 -10.51 -1.58
CA PHE A 111 31.30 -9.51 -0.61
C PHE A 111 32.26 -8.54 -1.29
N ALA A 112 32.11 -7.25 -0.99
CA ALA A 112 33.06 -6.23 -1.37
C ALA A 112 33.74 -5.70 -0.11
N ALA A 113 35.05 -5.49 -0.16
CA ALA A 113 35.77 -4.85 0.94
C ALA A 113 35.30 -3.40 1.05
N VAL A 114 34.52 -3.10 2.10
CA VAL A 114 34.11 -1.73 2.43
C VAL A 114 34.99 -1.18 3.55
N PRO A 115 35.34 0.11 3.52
CA PRO A 115 36.13 0.71 4.59
C PRO A 115 35.37 0.64 5.92
N GLN A 116 36.06 0.26 6.99
CA GLN A 116 35.48 0.12 8.34
C GLN A 116 34.97 1.45 8.90
N HIS A 117 35.60 2.56 8.52
CA HIS A 117 35.17 3.91 8.88
C HIS A 117 34.87 4.69 7.60
N VAL A 118 33.61 5.09 7.43
CA VAL A 118 33.22 6.07 6.41
C VAL A 118 33.52 7.44 6.98
N THR A 119 34.42 8.19 6.36
CA THR A 119 34.61 9.61 6.67
C THR A 119 33.30 10.31 6.36
N LYS A 120 32.62 10.82 7.39
CA LYS A 120 31.41 11.65 7.23
C LYS A 120 31.76 12.99 6.62
#